data_AF-A0A354AUU7-F1
#
_entry.id   AF-A0A354AUU7-F1
#
_cell.length_a   1.000
_cell.length_b   1.000
_cell.length_c   1.000
_cell.angle_alpha   90.00
_cell.angle_beta   90.00
_cell.angle_gamma   90.00
#
_symmetry.space_group_name_H-M   'P 1'
#
loop_
_entity.id
_entity.type
_entity.pdbx_description
1 polymer ?
#
loop_
_entity_poly.entity_id
_entity_poly.type
_entity_poly.pdbx_seq_one_letter_code
_entity_poly.pdbx_strand_id
1 'polypeptide(L)' 'MGNIEQNMDEQWHSESLQQARNMTQIELAEESGQDLVTWIGEHANDFGKLVSENPSILERLAANETHNEALEEVKKEIYH' A
#
# COMPACT_ATOMS: atom_id res chain seq x y z
N MET A 1 -17.71 -23.20 -16.69
CA MET A 1 -16.32 -23.07 -16.24
C MET A 1 -15.97 -21.66 -15.74
N GLY A 2 -16.91 -20.71 -15.63
CA GLY A 2 -16.59 -19.31 -15.26
C GLY A 2 -16.34 -19.02 -13.77
N ASN A 3 -16.74 -19.89 -12.84
CA ASN A 3 -16.56 -19.62 -11.40
C ASN A 3 -15.13 -19.84 -10.90
N ILE A 4 -14.28 -20.55 -11.65
CA ILE A 4 -12.91 -20.87 -11.21
C ILE A 4 -11.95 -19.74 -11.60
N GLU A 5 -12.16 -19.11 -12.76
CA GLU A 5 -11.36 -17.99 -13.25
C GLU A 5 -11.61 -16.72 -12.41
N GLN A 6 -12.88 -16.40 -12.13
CA GLN A 6 -13.25 -15.24 -11.31
C GLN A 6 -12.67 -15.30 -9.89
N ASN A 7 -12.68 -16.47 -9.25
CA ASN A 7 -12.09 -16.65 -7.92
C ASN A 7 -10.56 -16.51 -7.93
N MET A 8 -9.89 -16.91 -9.02
CA MET A 8 -8.44 -16.74 -9.16
C MET A 8 -8.06 -15.27 -9.42
N ASP A 9 -8.85 -14.56 -10.22
CA ASP A 9 -8.62 -13.14 -10.51
C ASP A 9 -8.82 -12.28 -9.25
N GLU A 10 -9.86 -12.55 -8.45
CA GLU A 10 -10.10 -11.87 -7.17
C GLU A 10 -8.99 -12.15 -6.15
N GLN A 11 -8.53 -13.40 -6.06
CA GLN A 11 -7.44 -13.76 -5.18
C GLN A 11 -6.13 -13.08 -5.60
N TRP A 12 -5.79 -13.11 -6.88
CA TRP A 12 -4.59 -12.49 -7.42
C TRP A 12 -4.59 -10.97 -7.21
N HIS A 13 -5.77 -10.34 -7.37
CA HIS A 13 -5.94 -8.92 -7.10
C HIS A 13 -5.73 -8.61 -5.61
N SER A 14 -6.32 -9.39 -4.71
CA SER A 14 -6.12 -9.22 -3.26
C SER A 14 -4.65 -9.41 -2.83
N GLU A 15 -3.95 -10.37 -3.41
CA GLU A 15 -2.52 -10.60 -3.14
C GLU A 15 -1.67 -9.42 -3.63
N SER A 16 -1.97 -8.89 -4.81
CA SER A 16 -1.27 -7.75 -5.39
C SER A 16 -1.42 -6.48 -4.54
N LEU A 17 -2.64 -6.23 -4.02
CA LEU A 17 -2.88 -5.08 -3.13
C LEU A 17 -2.17 -5.25 -1.78
N GLN A 18 -2.15 -6.47 -1.23
CA GLN A 18 -1.41 -6.74 0.01
C GLN A 18 0.10 -6.59 -0.19
N GLN A 19 0.64 -7.00 -1.34
CA GLN A 19 2.03 -6.78 -1.70
C GLN A 19 2.36 -5.29 -1.82
N ALA A 20 1.54 -4.52 -2.54
CA ALA A 20 1.69 -3.08 -2.66
C ALA A 20 1.71 -2.41 -1.28
N ARG A 21 0.76 -2.77 -0.42
CA ARG A 21 0.71 -2.29 0.96
C ARG A 21 2.01 -2.56 1.71
N ASN A 22 2.48 -3.80 1.69
CA ASN A 22 3.70 -4.18 2.41
C ASN A 22 4.93 -3.46 1.86
N MET A 23 5.04 -3.33 0.53
CA MET A 23 6.19 -2.68 -0.08
C MET A 23 6.24 -1.19 0.19
N THR A 24 5.10 -0.51 0.14
CA THR A 24 5.02 0.90 0.50
C THR A 24 5.45 1.15 1.94
N GLN A 25 5.08 0.28 2.90
CA GLN A 25 5.54 0.43 4.28
C GLN A 25 7.06 0.27 4.43
N ILE A 26 7.66 -0.65 3.67
CA ILE A 26 9.11 -0.85 3.64
C ILE A 26 9.81 0.37 3.05
N GLU A 27 9.34 0.86 1.91
CA GLU A 27 9.90 2.03 1.23
C GLU A 27 9.83 3.29 2.09
N LEU A 28 8.70 3.51 2.77
CA LEU A 28 8.52 4.64 3.68
C LEU A 28 9.44 4.55 4.91
N ALA A 29 9.67 3.35 5.44
CA ALA A 29 10.64 3.13 6.50
C ALA A 29 12.07 3.42 6.02
N GLU A 30 12.46 2.90 4.84
CA GLU A 30 13.77 3.13 4.25
C GLU A 30 14.03 4.61 3.97
N GLU A 31 13.06 5.32 3.39
CA GLU A 31 13.19 6.75 3.08
C GLU A 31 13.26 7.65 4.32
N SER A 32 12.54 7.29 5.39
CA SER A 32 12.62 8.00 6.67
C SER A 32 13.89 7.67 7.46
N GLY A 33 14.67 6.68 7.02
CA GLY A 33 15.84 6.18 7.74
C GLY A 33 15.50 5.42 9.03
N GLN A 34 14.25 4.98 9.17
CA GLN A 34 13.78 4.18 10.30
C GLN A 34 13.86 2.69 9.96
N ASP A 35 13.98 1.83 10.99
CA ASP A 35 13.71 0.42 10.77
C ASP A 35 12.20 0.18 10.61
N LEU A 36 11.84 -0.87 9.88
CA LEU A 36 10.45 -1.19 9.57
C LEU A 36 9.56 -1.34 10.81
N VAL A 37 10.09 -1.88 11.92
CA VAL A 37 9.29 -2.11 13.13
C VAL A 37 8.94 -0.79 13.80
N THR A 38 9.91 0.13 13.88
CA THR A 38 9.68 1.49 14.38
C THR A 38 8.65 2.21 13.52
N TRP A 39 8.84 2.21 12.19
CA TRP A 39 7.91 2.87 11.28
C TRP A 39 6.48 2.32 11.40
N ILE A 40 6.32 0.99 11.48
CA ILE A 40 5.01 0.37 11.67
C ILE A 40 4.38 0.79 13.00
N GLY A 41 5.17 0.82 14.08
CA GLY A 41 4.69 1.22 15.40
C GLY A 41 4.17 2.66 15.44
N GLU A 42 4.79 3.56 14.67
CA GLU A 42 4.44 4.98 14.63
C GLU A 42 3.34 5.29 13.60
N HIS A 43 3.36 4.65 12.42
CA HIS A 43 2.61 5.11 11.25
C HIS A 43 1.62 4.09 10.66
N ALA A 44 1.66 2.81 11.03
CA ALA A 44 0.82 1.80 10.38
C ALA A 44 -0.68 2.02 10.57
N ASN A 45 -1.08 2.65 11.69
CA ASN A 45 -2.48 3.01 11.93
C ASN A 45 -2.94 4.12 10.98
N ASP A 46 -2.14 5.17 10.80
CA ASP A 46 -2.47 6.28 9.91
C ASP A 46 -2.47 5.82 8.45
N PHE A 47 -1.48 5.01 8.05
CA PHE A 47 -1.50 4.37 6.75
C PHE A 47 -2.71 3.45 6.54
N GLY A 48 -3.05 2.65 7.55
CA GLY A 48 -4.23 1.78 7.51
C GLY A 48 -5.54 2.56 7.40
N LYS A 49 -5.63 3.70 8.07
CA LYS A 49 -6.77 4.63 7.98
C LYS A 49 -6.83 5.26 6.59
N LEU A 50 -5.72 5.77 6.06
CA LEU A 50 -5.63 6.32 4.71
C LEU A 50 -6.10 5.31 3.66
N VAL A 51 -5.63 4.06 3.73
CA VAL A 51 -6.07 2.98 2.83
C VAL A 51 -7.57 2.69 3.00
N SER A 52 -8.10 2.79 4.21
CA SER A 52 -9.53 2.55 4.46
C SER A 52 -10.41 3.69 3.91
N GLU A 53 -9.93 4.93 3.97
CA GLU A 53 -10.62 6.12 3.46
C GLU A 53 -10.46 6.28 1.95
N ASN A 54 -9.32 5.84 1.40
CA ASN A 54 -8.99 5.88 -0.02
C ASN A 54 -8.43 4.52 -0.50
N PRO A 55 -9.27 3.49 -0.70
CA PRO A 55 -8.80 2.16 -1.10
C PRO A 55 -8.09 2.14 -2.46
N SER A 56 -8.40 3.11 -3.34
CA SER A 56 -7.75 3.25 -4.66
C SER A 56 -6.25 3.58 -4.56
N ILE A 57 -5.77 4.03 -3.40
CA ILE A 57 -4.35 4.31 -3.20
C ILE A 57 -3.51 3.03 -3.35
N LEU A 58 -4.01 1.87 -2.90
CA LEU A 58 -3.29 0.60 -3.05
C LEU A 58 -3.21 0.16 -4.51
N GLU A 59 -4.24 0.40 -5.31
CA GLU A 59 -4.22 0.11 -6.74
C GLU A 59 -3.17 0.99 -7.45
N ARG A 60 -3.10 2.27 -7.08
CA ARG A 60 -2.10 3.20 -7.63
C ARG A 60 -0.69 2.88 -7.17
N LEU A 61 -0.51 2.42 -5.93
CA LEU A 61 0.77 1.92 -5.41
C LEU A 61 1.20 0.61 -6.08
N ALA A 62 0.24 -0.24 -6.49
CA ALA A 62 0.52 -1.46 -7.24
C ALA A 62 0.90 -1.20 -8.71
N ALA A 63 0.46 -0.08 -9.29
CA ALA A 63 0.72 0.27 -10.67
C ALA A 63 1.98 1.13 -10.83
N ASN A 64 2.97 0.62 -11.60
CA ASN A 64 4.26 1.29 -11.82
C ASN A 64 4.15 2.74 -12.32
N GLU A 65 3.15 3.05 -13.15
CA GLU A 65 2.98 4.39 -13.74
C GLU A 65 2.54 5.44 -12.70
N THR A 66 1.83 5.03 -11.66
CA THR A 66 1.27 5.92 -10.62
C THR A 66 1.93 5.75 -9.27
N HIS A 67 2.83 4.77 -9.13
CA HIS A 67 3.45 4.39 -7.86
C HIS A 67 4.07 5.58 -7.12
N ASN A 68 4.97 6.33 -7.79
CA ASN A 68 5.66 7.45 -7.16
C ASN A 68 4.70 8.58 -6.74
N GLU A 69 3.68 8.86 -7.55
CA GLU A 69 2.70 9.90 -7.21
C GLU A 69 1.87 9.50 -5.98
N ALA A 70 1.40 8.24 -5.95
CA ALA A 70 0.67 7.70 -4.82
C ALA A 70 1.53 7.64 -3.55
N LEU A 71 2.81 7.29 -3.70
CA LEU A 71 3.76 7.29 -2.59
C LEU A 71 3.95 8.69 -2.00
N GLU A 72 4.11 9.73 -2.84
CA GLU A 72 4.20 11.12 -2.39
C GLU A 72 2.91 11.60 -1.71
N GLU A 73 1.74 11.14 -2.14
CA GLU A 73 0.47 11.39 -1.47
C GLU A 73 0.44 10.76 -0.07
N VAL A 74 0.86 9.50 0.04
CA VAL A 74 0.96 8.80 1.33
C VAL A 74 1.93 9.52 2.27
N LYS A 75 3.09 9.95 1.78
CA LYS A 75 4.08 10.69 2.58
C LYS A 75 3.53 11.98 3.15
N LYS A 76 2.79 12.74 2.33
CA LYS A 76 2.12 13.96 2.77
C LYS A 76 1.24 13.62 3.96
N GLU A 77 0.28 12.72 3.79
CA GLU A 77 -0.68 12.37 4.85
C GLU A 77 -0.03 11.82 6.13
N ILE A 78 1.05 11.04 6.03
CA ILE A 78 1.70 10.42 7.20
C ILE A 78 2.67 11.35 7.94
N TYR A 79 3.39 12.21 7.22
CA TYR A 79 4.47 13.04 7.80
C TYR A 79 4.10 14.52 7.96
N HIS A 80 2.81 14.86 7.89
CA HIS A 80 2.30 16.22 8.11
C HIS A 80 2.48 16.74 9.54
#